data_AF-Q97HW6-F1
#
_entry.id   AF-Q97HW6-F1
#
_cell.length_a   1.000
_cell.length_b   1.000
_cell.length_c   1.000
_cell.angle_alpha   90.00
_cell.angle_beta   90.00
_cell.angle_gamma   90.00
#
_symmetry.space_group_name_H-M   'P 1'
#
loop_
_entity.id
_entity.type
_entity.pdbx_description
1 polymer ?
#
loop_
_entity_poly.entity_id
_entity_poly.type
_entity_poly.pdbx_seq_one_letter_code
_entity_poly.pdbx_strand_id
1 'polypeptide(L)'
;MVTLDQLKLSLRIDTSDDDTLLTLFMQTASDYIKGSIGNGVTGFYDSNPRFDTALILLTDHYYKTRSATDETDLKKVPFGVTTLILQLKGDYLYALQQSSQNSST
;
A
#
# COMPACT_ATOMS: atom_id res chain seq x y z
N MET A 1 9.93 -3.72 1.42
CA MET A 1 8.84 -2.80 1.76
C MET A 1 9.44 -1.47 2.14
N VAL A 2 8.76 -0.37 1.80
CA VAL A 2 9.18 0.99 2.15
C VAL A 2 9.30 1.18 3.66
N THR A 3 10.33 1.92 4.09
CA THR A 3 10.53 2.34 5.48
C THR A 3 9.86 3.68 5.76
N LEU A 4 9.65 4.01 7.04
CA LEU A 4 9.11 5.31 7.45
C LEU A 4 9.96 6.49 6.93
N ASP A 5 11.29 6.37 6.95
CA ASP A 5 12.18 7.43 6.46
C ASP A 5 12.09 7.61 4.93
N GLN A 6 11.98 6.51 4.18
CA GLN A 6 11.76 6.57 2.73
C GLN A 6 10.39 7.16 2.39
N LEU A 7 9.36 6.87 3.19
CA LEU A 7 8.06 7.50 3.07
C LEU A 7 8.17 9.01 3.33
N LYS A 8 8.77 9.42 4.45
CA LYS A 8 8.99 10.84 4.78
C LYS A 8 9.75 11.59 3.70
N LEU A 9 10.82 10.99 3.16
CA LEU A 9 11.56 11.53 2.03
C LEU A 9 10.67 11.71 0.79
N SER A 10 9.83 10.72 0.49
CA SER A 10 8.90 10.77 -0.66
C SER A 10 7.85 11.87 -0.52
N LEU A 11 7.43 12.16 0.72
CA LEU A 11 6.44 13.16 1.05
C LEU A 11 7.04 14.55 1.35
N ARG A 12 8.38 14.66 1.35
CA ARG A 12 9.13 15.86 1.77
C ARG A 12 8.77 16.33 3.18
N ILE A 13 8.69 15.38 4.11
CA ILE A 13 8.47 15.63 5.54
C ILE A 13 9.81 15.52 6.25
N ASP A 14 10.32 16.65 6.75
CA ASP A 14 11.65 16.73 7.39
C ASP A 14 11.59 16.63 8.93
N THR A 15 10.39 16.66 9.52
CA THR A 15 10.15 16.56 10.97
C THR A 15 9.77 15.13 11.38
N SER A 16 9.91 14.82 12.67
CA SER A 16 9.47 13.58 13.32
C SER A 16 8.17 13.72 14.12
N ASP A 17 7.57 14.92 14.17
CA ASP A 17 6.38 15.19 15.01
C ASP A 17 5.20 14.24 14.72
N ASP A 18 5.04 13.87 13.45
CA ASP A 18 3.96 13.01 12.98
C ASP A 18 4.37 11.53 12.78
N ASP A 19 5.57 11.11 13.23
CA ASP A 19 6.09 9.75 12.97
C ASP A 19 5.12 8.64 13.42
N THR A 20 4.49 8.82 14.59
CA THR A 20 3.48 7.88 15.11
C THR A 20 2.26 7.80 14.20
N LEU A 21 1.78 8.94 13.71
CA LEU A 21 0.60 9.01 12.85
C LEU A 21 0.90 8.47 11.45
N LEU A 22 2.05 8.82 10.87
CA LEU A 22 2.52 8.31 9.59
C LEU A 22 2.70 6.79 9.63
N THR A 23 3.24 6.26 10.72
CA THR A 23 3.37 4.81 10.92
C THR A 23 2.00 4.12 10.92
N LEU A 24 1.02 4.67 11.63
CA LEU A 24 -0.35 4.15 11.65
C LEU A 24 -0.99 4.16 10.25
N PHE A 25 -0.84 5.25 9.50
CA PHE A 25 -1.38 5.34 8.14
C PHE A 25 -0.65 4.43 7.15
N MET A 26 0.66 4.23 7.33
CA MET A 26 1.44 3.28 6.54
C MET A 26 0.99 1.84 6.79
N GLN A 27 0.78 1.45 8.05
CA GLN A 27 0.23 0.13 8.40
C GLN A 27 -1.18 -0.06 7.82
N THR A 28 -2.06 0.92 8.01
CA THR A 28 -3.43 0.90 7.48
C THR A 28 -3.43 0.76 5.95
N ALA A 29 -2.57 1.51 5.25
CA ALA A 29 -2.45 1.43 3.81
C ALA A 29 -1.92 0.07 3.33
N SER A 30 -0.93 -0.50 4.03
CA SER A 30 -0.42 -1.85 3.76
C SER A 30 -1.53 -2.89 3.88
N ASP A 31 -2.30 -2.85 4.96
CA ASP A 31 -3.40 -3.79 5.20
C ASP A 31 -4.50 -3.68 4.14
N TYR A 32 -4.85 -2.45 3.74
CA TYR A 32 -5.80 -2.21 2.66
C TYR A 32 -5.34 -2.82 1.33
N ILE A 33 -4.08 -2.57 0.94
CA ILE A 33 -3.51 -3.06 -0.33
C ILE A 33 -3.46 -4.59 -0.31
N LYS A 34 -2.90 -5.19 0.76
CA LYS A 34 -2.81 -6.64 0.91
C LYS A 34 -4.18 -7.31 0.96
N GLY A 35 -5.14 -6.71 1.66
CA GLY A 35 -6.52 -7.21 1.72
C GLY A 35 -7.25 -7.17 0.37
N SER A 36 -6.90 -6.22 -0.50
CA SER A 36 -7.48 -6.10 -1.84
C SER A 36 -6.93 -7.13 -2.85
N ILE A 37 -5.74 -7.68 -2.57
CA ILE A 37 -4.99 -8.57 -3.46
C ILE A 37 -5.03 -10.03 -2.96
N GLY A 38 -4.62 -10.27 -1.72
CA GLY A 38 -4.43 -11.59 -1.09
C GLY A 38 -3.07 -11.70 -0.38
N ASN A 39 -2.91 -12.59 0.60
CA ASN A 39 -1.69 -12.68 1.43
C ASN A 39 -1.09 -14.08 1.60
N GLY A 40 -1.56 -15.06 0.82
CA GLY A 40 -1.16 -16.47 0.91
C GLY A 40 0.15 -16.84 0.21
N VAL A 41 0.77 -15.91 -0.53
CA VAL A 41 2.07 -16.13 -1.19
C VAL A 41 3.17 -15.42 -0.38
N THR A 42 3.98 -16.22 0.32
CA THR A 42 5.11 -15.73 1.11
C THR A 42 6.07 -14.93 0.23
N GLY A 43 6.45 -13.73 0.68
CA GLY A 43 7.42 -12.87 0.01
C GLY A 43 6.92 -12.13 -1.24
N PHE A 44 5.66 -12.29 -1.63
CA PHE A 44 5.12 -11.66 -2.85
C PHE A 44 5.26 -10.12 -2.87
N TYR A 45 5.13 -9.50 -1.70
CA TYR A 45 5.21 -8.05 -1.54
C TYR A 45 6.63 -7.54 -1.27
N ASP A 46 7.58 -8.45 -1.03
CA ASP A 46 8.93 -8.07 -0.66
C ASP A 46 9.65 -7.48 -1.87
N SER A 47 10.24 -6.31 -1.67
CA SER A 47 10.95 -5.57 -2.72
C SER A 47 10.14 -5.33 -4.00
N ASN A 48 8.81 -5.22 -3.90
CA ASN A 48 7.93 -4.97 -5.04
C ASN A 48 7.70 -3.45 -5.22
N PRO A 49 8.25 -2.81 -6.28
CA PRO A 49 8.15 -1.35 -6.44
C PRO A 49 6.71 -0.85 -6.64
N ARG A 50 5.82 -1.68 -7.23
CA ARG A 50 4.40 -1.31 -7.40
C ARG A 50 3.70 -1.29 -6.05
N PHE A 51 4.01 -2.25 -5.18
CA PHE A 51 3.50 -2.27 -3.82
C PHE A 51 4.01 -1.07 -3.01
N ASP A 52 5.32 -0.80 -3.05
CA ASP A 52 5.90 0.33 -2.34
C ASP A 52 5.34 1.68 -2.84
N THR A 53 5.12 1.82 -4.15
CA THR A 53 4.48 3.02 -4.73
C THR A 53 3.03 3.18 -4.28
N ALA A 54 2.24 2.10 -4.31
CA ALA A 54 0.86 2.12 -3.87
C ALA A 54 0.75 2.48 -2.37
N LEU A 55 1.68 1.96 -1.56
CA LEU A 55 1.78 2.24 -0.13
C LEU A 55 2.04 3.73 0.11
N ILE A 56 3.05 4.32 -0.54
CA ILE A 56 3.37 5.75 -0.44
C ILE A 56 2.15 6.62 -0.81
N LEU A 57 1.53 6.36 -1.96
CA LEU A 57 0.40 7.16 -2.46
C LEU A 57 -0.82 7.09 -1.55
N LEU A 58 -1.12 5.92 -1.00
CA LEU A 58 -2.27 5.75 -0.10
C LEU A 58 -2.01 6.36 1.28
N THR A 59 -0.79 6.23 1.81
CA THR A 59 -0.41 6.89 3.07
C THR A 59 -0.42 8.41 2.93
N ASP A 60 0.07 8.96 1.82
CA ASP A 60 -0.04 10.39 1.50
C ASP A 60 -1.49 10.87 1.52
N HIS A 61 -2.39 10.10 0.89
CA HIS A 61 -3.81 10.41 0.85
C HIS A 61 -4.45 10.41 2.25
N TYR A 62 -4.17 9.41 3.09
CA TYR A 62 -4.66 9.40 4.46
C TYR A 62 -4.12 10.56 5.28
N TYR A 63 -2.82 10.85 5.17
CA TYR A 63 -2.19 11.94 5.89
C TYR A 63 -2.76 13.31 5.50
N LYS A 64 -2.92 13.59 4.20
CA LYS A 64 -3.48 14.86 3.70
C LYS A 64 -4.96 15.03 4.02
N THR A 65 -5.72 13.94 4.12
CA THR A 65 -7.15 14.00 4.39
C THR A 65 -7.52 13.80 5.86
N ARG A 66 -6.53 13.73 6.77
CA ARG A 66 -6.73 13.40 8.19
C ARG A 66 -7.70 14.31 8.95
N SER A 67 -7.85 15.56 8.52
CA SER A 67 -8.69 16.58 9.16
C SER A 67 -9.84 17.05 8.27
N ALA A 68 -10.17 16.33 7.19
CA ALA A 68 -11.21 16.74 6.27
C ALA A 68 -12.59 16.75 6.98
N THR A 69 -13.06 17.94 7.34
CA THR A 69 -14.40 18.27 7.87
C THR A 69 -15.39 18.67 6.77
N ASP A 70 -14.99 18.67 5.50
CA ASP A 70 -15.86 19.07 4.39
C ASP A 70 -16.69 17.88 3.89
N GLU A 71 -18.01 18.02 3.97
CA GLU A 71 -19.02 17.03 3.55
C GLU A 71 -19.17 16.87 2.02
N THR A 72 -18.27 17.47 1.22
CA THR A 72 -18.34 17.43 -0.25
C THR A 72 -17.20 16.60 -0.81
N ASP A 73 -17.58 15.42 -1.33
CA ASP A 73 -16.73 14.34 -1.86
C ASP A 73 -15.97 13.52 -0.80
N LEU A 74 -16.69 12.52 -0.26
CA LEU A 74 -16.12 11.34 0.39
C LEU A 74 -15.07 10.67 -0.53
N LYS A 75 -13.81 11.10 -0.32
CA LYS A 75 -12.54 10.35 -0.39
C LYS A 75 -12.55 9.10 -1.28
N LYS A 76 -12.59 9.30 -2.59
CA LYS A 76 -12.23 8.23 -3.53
C LYS A 76 -10.75 7.89 -3.33
N VAL A 77 -10.44 6.59 -3.20
CA VAL A 77 -9.06 6.09 -3.25
C VAL A 77 -8.39 6.66 -4.51
N PRO A 78 -7.18 7.23 -4.42
CA PRO A 78 -6.52 7.83 -5.57
C PRO A 78 -6.46 6.84 -6.74
N PHE A 79 -6.85 7.28 -7.95
CA PHE A 79 -6.97 6.41 -9.12
C PHE A 79 -5.69 5.60 -9.40
N GLY A 80 -4.51 6.20 -9.16
CA GLY A 80 -3.22 5.52 -9.30
C GLY A 80 -3.05 4.31 -8.38
N VAL A 81 -3.61 4.33 -7.17
CA VAL A 81 -3.54 3.20 -6.22
C VAL A 81 -4.40 2.04 -6.72
N THR A 82 -5.61 2.32 -7.21
CA THR A 82 -6.51 1.29 -7.75
C THR A 82 -5.88 0.55 -8.94
N THR A 83 -5.25 1.28 -9.87
CA THR A 83 -4.55 0.66 -11.01
C THR A 83 -3.40 -0.24 -10.56
N LEU A 84 -2.59 0.19 -9.59
CA LEU A 84 -1.48 -0.61 -9.05
C LEU A 84 -2.00 -1.88 -8.35
N ILE A 85 -3.08 -1.77 -7.57
CA ILE A 85 -3.73 -2.93 -6.93
C ILE A 85 -4.19 -3.95 -7.98
N LEU A 86 -4.81 -3.50 -9.07
CA LEU A 86 -5.29 -4.41 -10.13
C LEU A 86 -4.13 -5.15 -10.82
N GLN A 87 -3.03 -4.44 -11.13
CA GLN A 87 -1.83 -5.07 -11.69
C GLN A 87 -1.22 -6.09 -10.72
N LEU A 88 -1.05 -5.71 -9.46
CA LEU A 88 -0.54 -6.60 -8.41
C LEU A 88 -1.43 -7.82 -8.20
N LYS A 89 -2.75 -7.67 -8.31
CA LYS A 89 -3.70 -8.78 -8.20
C LYS A 89 -3.52 -9.81 -9.31
N GLY A 90 -3.28 -9.37 -10.55
CA GLY A 90 -2.94 -10.27 -11.65
C GLY A 90 -1.67 -11.08 -11.37
N ASP A 91 -0.60 -10.39 -10.97
CA ASP A 91 0.68 -11.02 -10.64
C ASP A 91 0.56 -12.00 -9.46
N TYR A 92 -0.22 -11.63 -8.44
CA TYR A 92 -0.47 -12.45 -7.25
C TYR A 92 -1.20 -13.75 -7.57
N LEU A 93 -2.27 -13.68 -8.37
CA LEU A 93 -3.03 -14.87 -8.77
C LEU A 93 -2.15 -15.84 -9.58
N TYR A 94 -1.29 -15.31 -10.44
CA TYR A 94 -0.32 -16.12 -11.18
C TYR A 94 0.70 -16.80 -10.25
N ALA A 95 1.24 -16.08 -9.26
CA ALA A 95 2.15 -16.64 -8.28
C ALA A 95 1.48 -17.72 -7.39
N LEU A 96 0.23 -17.49 -6.99
CA LEU A 96 -0.56 -18.43 -6.20
C LEU A 96 -0.77 -19.75 -6.96
N GLN A 97 -1.12 -19.69 -8.25
CA GLN A 97 -1.28 -20.87 -9.08
C GLN A 97 0.00 -21.72 -9.17
N GLN A 98 1.16 -21.07 -9.36
CA GLN A 98 2.45 -21.77 -9.41
C GLN A 98 2.78 -22.45 -8.07
N SER A 99 2.49 -21.80 -6.95
CA SER A 99 2.73 -22.38 -5.61
C SER A 99 1.88 -23.64 -5.36
N SER A 100 0.63 -23.67 -5.86
CA SER A 100 -0.23 -24.85 -5.75
C SER A 100 0.21 -26.01 -6.64
N GLN A 101 0.74 -25.72 -7.84
CA GLN A 101 1.26 -26.75 -8.75
C GLN A 101 2.53 -27.41 -8.22
N ASN A 102 3.46 -26.61 -7.69
CA ASN A 102 4.72 -27.13 -7.13
C ASN A 102 4.52 -27.98 -5.86
N SER A 103 3.40 -27.82 -5.15
CA SER A 103 3.08 -28.60 -3.95
C SER A 103 2.47 -29.97 -4.26
N SER A 104 2.17 -30.25 -5.53
CA SER A 104 1.49 -31.47 -5.99
C SER A 104 2.42 -32.45 -6.74
N THR A 105 3.74 -32.20 -6.72
CA THR A 105 4.78 -33.02 -7.36
C THR A 105 5.81 -33.43 -6.32
#